data_AF-A0A1S3QUI5-F1
#
_entry.id   AF-A0A1S3QUI5-F1
#
_cell.length_a   1.000
_cell.length_b   1.000
_cell.length_c   1.000
_cell.angle_alpha   90.00
_cell.angle_beta   90.00
_cell.angle_gamma   90.00
#
_symmetry.space_group_name_H-M   'P 1'
#
loop_
_entity.id
_entity.type
_entity.pdbx_description
1 polymer ?
#
loop_
_entity_poly.entity_id
_entity_poly.type
_entity_poly.pdbx_seq_one_letter_code
_entity_poly.pdbx_strand_id
1 'polypeptide(L)'
;HLLILPKTILPASAQDVYYRDEIGNISTSHLQILEESVEVEVRPRFPLFGGWKTHYIIGYNLPSYEYLYTLGDQYALKMRLVDHVYDDQVIDSLTVKLILPEGARNIHVETPYPIDRIPDQLHYTYLDTFGRPVLVASKNNLVEQHIQDVVVHYTFNKILMLQEPLLVVGAFYILFFTVIIYVRLDFSITKDPAAEVRMKVASITEQVLTLVNKRLGLYRHMDEVVNRYKQSRDTGALNSGRKSLEADHRTLTNDISSLQARLKTEGSDLADKVGEVQKLDGQVKDLVGRSCQEAERLVAGKVKKEAYIDNEKTLASKRLELVTRIDSLLDTL
;
A
#
# COMPACT_ATOMS: atom_id res chain seq x y z
N HIS A 1 30.18 -38.07 -36.33
CA HIS A 1 29.26 -36.93 -36.50
C HIS A 1 29.47 -35.96 -35.37
N LEU A 2 29.71 -34.69 -35.69
CA LEU A 2 29.83 -33.60 -34.73
C LEU A 2 28.47 -32.92 -34.66
N LEU A 3 27.81 -32.92 -33.51
CA LEU A 3 26.54 -32.21 -33.34
C LEU A 3 26.85 -30.80 -32.84
N ILE A 4 26.64 -29.81 -33.71
CA ILE A 4 27.06 -28.43 -33.43
C ILE A 4 25.88 -27.62 -32.89
N LEU A 5 24.66 -27.74 -33.45
CA LEU A 5 23.54 -26.81 -33.21
C LEU A 5 22.14 -27.47 -33.31
N PRO A 6 21.57 -28.02 -32.24
CA PRO A 6 20.14 -28.31 -32.20
C PRO A 6 19.33 -27.01 -32.19
N LYS A 7 18.25 -26.98 -32.98
CA LYS A 7 17.23 -25.94 -32.96
C LYS A 7 15.99 -26.45 -32.24
N THR A 8 15.52 -25.70 -31.26
CA THR A 8 14.29 -25.96 -30.51
C THR A 8 13.21 -25.00 -31.00
N ILE A 9 12.00 -25.50 -31.23
CA ILE A 9 10.86 -24.71 -31.71
C ILE A 9 9.89 -24.58 -30.53
N LEU A 10 9.78 -23.37 -30.01
CA LEU A 10 8.85 -23.05 -28.92
C LEU A 10 7.56 -22.45 -29.49
N PRO A 11 6.45 -22.49 -28.73
CA PRO A 11 5.23 -21.79 -29.11
C PRO A 11 5.45 -20.29 -29.34
N ALA A 12 4.72 -19.68 -30.27
CA ALA A 12 4.86 -18.27 -30.64
C ALA A 12 4.76 -17.29 -29.46
N SER A 13 3.99 -17.66 -28.43
CA SER A 13 3.74 -16.85 -27.24
C SER A 13 4.74 -17.07 -26.10
N ALA A 14 5.83 -17.83 -26.35
CA ALA A 14 6.88 -18.06 -25.37
C ALA A 14 7.57 -16.74 -24.96
N GLN A 15 7.60 -16.49 -23.66
CA GLN A 15 8.23 -15.33 -23.03
C GLN A 15 9.26 -15.79 -21.99
N ASP A 16 10.18 -14.90 -21.60
CA ASP A 16 11.18 -15.14 -20.56
C ASP A 16 11.99 -16.44 -20.73
N VAL A 17 12.38 -16.75 -21.97
CA VAL A 17 13.15 -17.96 -22.27
C VAL A 17 14.51 -17.91 -21.59
N TYR A 18 14.85 -18.94 -20.82
CA TYR A 18 16.17 -19.09 -20.21
C TYR A 18 16.80 -20.44 -20.56
N TYR A 19 18.12 -20.43 -20.73
CA TYR A 19 18.93 -21.61 -21.04
C TYR A 19 20.11 -21.70 -20.07
N ARG A 20 20.10 -22.74 -19.23
CA ARG A 20 21.07 -22.93 -18.15
C ARG A 20 21.47 -24.39 -18.00
N ASP A 21 22.57 -24.63 -17.33
CA ASP A 21 22.96 -25.95 -16.82
C ASP A 21 23.10 -25.95 -15.30
N GLU A 22 23.64 -27.05 -14.75
CA GLU A 22 23.85 -27.23 -13.32
C GLU A 22 24.81 -26.19 -12.72
N ILE A 23 25.74 -25.65 -13.53
CA ILE A 23 26.74 -24.68 -13.08
C ILE A 23 26.36 -23.23 -13.36
N GLY A 24 25.25 -22.98 -14.07
CA GLY A 24 24.67 -21.66 -14.24
C GLY A 24 24.20 -21.36 -15.67
N ASN A 25 24.18 -20.07 -16.02
CA ASN A 25 23.70 -19.65 -17.33
C ASN A 25 24.62 -20.10 -18.47
N ILE A 26 24.04 -20.43 -19.62
CA ILE A 26 24.78 -20.67 -20.86
C ILE A 26 24.45 -19.56 -21.85
N SER A 27 25.42 -18.69 -22.12
CA SER A 27 25.25 -17.54 -23.01
C SER A 27 25.30 -17.89 -24.50
N THR A 28 25.67 -19.12 -24.85
CA THR A 28 25.76 -19.59 -26.25
C THR A 28 24.41 -20.10 -26.74
N SER A 29 23.44 -19.19 -26.88
CA SER A 29 22.14 -19.43 -27.50
C SER A 29 21.75 -18.26 -28.40
N HIS A 30 20.91 -18.51 -29.40
CA HIS A 30 20.35 -17.47 -30.26
C HIS A 30 18.84 -17.69 -30.40
N LEU A 31 18.06 -16.69 -29.99
CA LEU A 31 16.60 -16.73 -30.05
C LEU A 31 16.13 -15.88 -31.22
N GLN A 32 15.28 -16.45 -32.06
CA GLN A 32 14.65 -15.79 -33.20
C GLN A 32 13.13 -15.90 -33.06
N ILE A 33 12.46 -14.75 -32.95
CA ILE A 33 11.00 -14.67 -32.88
C ILE A 33 10.46 -14.64 -34.31
N LEU A 34 9.63 -15.62 -34.66
CA LEU A 34 8.91 -15.71 -35.93
C LEU A 34 7.43 -15.41 -35.70
N GLU A 35 6.64 -15.31 -36.78
CA GLU A 35 5.21 -15.03 -36.68
C GLU A 35 4.43 -16.19 -36.03
N GLU A 36 4.82 -17.44 -36.29
CA GLU A 36 4.10 -18.64 -35.83
C GLU A 36 4.86 -19.44 -34.76
N SER A 37 6.10 -19.08 -34.43
CA SER A 37 6.92 -19.81 -33.46
C SER A 37 8.09 -18.97 -32.93
N VAL A 38 8.73 -19.46 -31.88
CA VAL A 38 10.01 -18.91 -31.41
C VAL A 38 11.08 -19.98 -31.61
N GLU A 39 12.04 -19.72 -32.49
CA GLU A 39 13.19 -20.60 -32.70
C GLU A 39 14.29 -20.28 -31.68
N VAL A 40 14.82 -21.32 -31.03
CA VAL A 40 15.95 -21.23 -30.12
C VAL A 40 17.07 -22.13 -30.62
N GLU A 41 18.13 -21.53 -31.14
CA GLU A 41 19.37 -22.23 -31.45
C GLU A 41 20.18 -22.39 -30.18
N VAL A 42 20.38 -23.65 -29.76
CA VAL A 42 21.00 -23.98 -28.48
C VAL A 42 22.40 -24.53 -28.75
N ARG A 43 23.44 -23.90 -28.20
CA ARG A 43 24.81 -24.43 -28.27
C ARG A 43 25.23 -24.95 -26.90
N PRO A 44 25.56 -26.24 -26.77
CA PRO A 44 26.19 -26.77 -25.56
C PRO A 44 27.55 -26.11 -25.30
N ARG A 45 28.04 -26.14 -24.05
CA ARG A 45 29.35 -25.54 -23.68
C ARG A 45 30.53 -26.15 -24.43
N PHE A 46 30.37 -27.37 -24.94
CA PHE A 46 31.38 -28.09 -25.70
C PHE A 46 30.72 -28.87 -26.84
N PRO A 47 31.40 -29.04 -27.98
CA PRO A 47 30.88 -29.86 -29.07
C PRO A 47 30.70 -31.32 -28.63
N LEU A 48 29.64 -31.97 -29.10
CA LEU A 48 29.36 -33.37 -28.77
C LEU A 48 29.99 -34.31 -29.80
N PHE A 49 30.83 -35.22 -29.30
CA PHE A 49 31.32 -36.38 -30.03
C PHE A 49 30.57 -37.65 -29.60
N GLY A 50 30.77 -38.75 -30.33
CA GLY A 50 30.10 -40.02 -30.04
C GLY A 50 30.27 -40.47 -28.58
N GLY A 51 29.16 -40.72 -27.90
CA GLY A 51 29.12 -41.13 -26.49
C GLY A 51 29.18 -39.99 -25.47
N TRP A 52 29.39 -38.74 -25.89
CA TRP A 52 29.35 -37.59 -24.98
C TRP A 52 27.91 -37.23 -24.63
N LYS A 53 27.70 -36.79 -23.39
CA LYS A 53 26.39 -36.42 -22.86
C LYS A 53 26.41 -34.97 -22.40
N THR A 54 25.30 -34.27 -22.62
CA THR A 54 25.07 -32.93 -22.08
C THR A 54 23.78 -32.95 -21.28
N HIS A 55 23.73 -32.15 -20.22
CA HIS A 55 22.55 -31.94 -19.40
C HIS A 55 22.32 -30.44 -19.30
N TYR A 56 21.11 -30.00 -19.62
CA TYR A 56 20.73 -28.60 -19.62
C TYR A 56 19.24 -28.45 -19.30
N ILE A 57 18.86 -27.21 -18.99
CA ILE A 57 17.50 -26.81 -18.66
C ILE A 57 17.13 -25.64 -19.57
N ILE A 58 16.04 -25.81 -20.30
CA ILE A 58 15.34 -24.73 -21.00
C ILE A 58 14.01 -24.52 -20.29
N GLY A 59 13.67 -23.27 -20.02
CA GLY A 59 12.36 -22.90 -19.49
C GLY A 59 11.86 -21.61 -20.11
N TYR A 60 10.54 -21.45 -20.11
CA TYR A 60 9.85 -20.32 -20.70
C TYR A 60 8.47 -20.16 -20.04
N ASN A 61 7.90 -18.97 -20.17
CA ASN A 61 6.56 -18.63 -19.70
C ASN A 61 5.60 -18.52 -20.90
N LEU A 62 4.33 -18.87 -20.69
CA LEU A 62 3.27 -18.71 -21.68
C LEU A 62 2.09 -17.94 -21.06
N PRO A 63 1.39 -17.11 -21.84
CA PRO A 63 0.17 -16.47 -21.38
C PRO A 63 -0.93 -17.50 -21.12
N SER A 64 -1.49 -17.50 -19.91
CA SER A 64 -2.47 -18.52 -19.50
C SER A 64 -3.74 -18.54 -20.38
N TYR A 65 -4.16 -17.42 -20.94
CA TYR A 65 -5.43 -17.34 -21.70
C TYR A 65 -5.45 -18.15 -23.00
N GLU A 66 -4.28 -18.54 -23.54
CA GLU A 66 -4.19 -19.35 -24.77
C GLU A 66 -4.38 -20.85 -24.48
N TYR A 67 -3.98 -21.30 -23.29
CA TYR A 67 -3.89 -22.72 -22.93
C TYR A 67 -4.88 -23.12 -21.82
N LEU A 68 -5.41 -22.14 -21.07
CA LEU A 68 -6.32 -22.37 -19.95
C LEU A 68 -7.74 -21.89 -20.28
N TYR A 69 -8.66 -22.85 -20.34
CA TYR A 69 -10.07 -22.62 -20.59
C TYR A 69 -10.84 -22.71 -19.28
N THR A 70 -11.85 -21.84 -19.10
CA THR A 70 -12.61 -21.76 -17.86
C THR A 70 -14.11 -21.73 -18.13
N LEU A 71 -14.88 -22.48 -17.34
CA LEU A 71 -16.34 -22.47 -17.34
C LEU A 71 -16.84 -22.57 -15.89
N GLY A 72 -17.22 -21.42 -15.31
CA GLY A 72 -17.55 -21.33 -13.90
C GLY A 72 -16.34 -21.65 -13.01
N ASP A 73 -16.47 -22.72 -12.21
CA ASP A 73 -15.41 -23.26 -11.33
C ASP A 73 -14.65 -24.45 -11.98
N GLN A 74 -14.98 -24.80 -13.23
CA GLN A 74 -14.27 -25.82 -13.99
C GLN A 74 -13.19 -25.19 -14.85
N TYR A 75 -12.02 -25.81 -14.84
CA TYR A 75 -10.83 -25.38 -15.56
C TYR A 75 -10.34 -26.54 -16.42
N ALA A 76 -9.94 -26.23 -17.65
CA ALA A 76 -9.36 -27.17 -18.58
C ALA A 76 -8.05 -26.58 -19.12
N LEU A 77 -6.93 -27.23 -18.82
CA LEU A 77 -5.62 -26.87 -19.31
C LEU A 77 -5.28 -27.77 -20.50
N LYS A 78 -5.12 -27.20 -21.69
CA LYS A 78 -4.73 -27.92 -22.90
C LYS A 78 -3.32 -27.52 -23.29
N MET A 79 -2.40 -28.48 -23.36
CA MET A 79 -1.00 -28.23 -23.70
C MET A 79 -0.35 -29.45 -24.35
N ARG A 80 0.76 -29.27 -25.04
CA ARG A 80 1.52 -30.39 -25.63
C ARG A 80 2.11 -31.26 -24.52
N LEU A 81 1.94 -32.58 -24.63
CA LEU A 81 2.48 -33.54 -23.67
C LEU A 81 4.01 -33.65 -23.77
N VAL A 82 4.52 -33.58 -24.99
CA VAL A 82 5.94 -33.47 -25.33
C VAL A 82 6.07 -32.39 -26.39
N ASP A 83 7.06 -31.51 -26.25
CA ASP A 83 7.31 -30.41 -27.18
C ASP A 83 8.47 -30.74 -28.12
N HIS A 84 8.67 -29.89 -29.12
CA HIS A 84 9.78 -30.02 -30.06
C HIS A 84 11.10 -29.58 -29.41
N VAL A 85 12.07 -30.48 -29.29
CA VAL A 85 13.42 -30.22 -28.77
C VAL A 85 14.43 -30.06 -29.91
N TYR A 86 14.45 -31.00 -30.85
CA TYR A 86 15.28 -31.00 -32.07
C TYR A 86 14.66 -31.90 -33.14
N ASP A 87 15.01 -31.67 -34.42
CA ASP A 87 14.52 -32.46 -35.56
C ASP A 87 14.87 -33.95 -35.39
N ASP A 88 13.92 -34.85 -35.71
CA ASP A 88 14.07 -36.31 -35.57
C ASP A 88 14.37 -36.75 -34.12
N GLN A 89 13.77 -36.08 -33.13
CA GLN A 89 14.00 -36.39 -31.72
C GLN A 89 13.58 -37.80 -31.33
N VAL A 90 14.43 -38.43 -30.52
CA VAL A 90 14.16 -39.68 -29.82
C VAL A 90 14.33 -39.47 -28.32
N ILE A 91 13.34 -39.88 -27.56
CA ILE A 91 13.30 -39.73 -26.10
C ILE A 91 13.14 -41.12 -25.48
N ASP A 92 14.19 -41.59 -24.80
CA ASP A 92 14.18 -42.90 -24.13
C ASP A 92 13.18 -42.92 -22.97
N SER A 93 13.16 -41.87 -22.15
CA SER A 93 12.25 -41.73 -21.00
C SER A 93 11.81 -40.28 -20.81
N LEU A 94 10.50 -40.07 -20.72
CA LEU A 94 9.85 -38.81 -20.43
C LEU A 94 9.14 -38.91 -19.07
N THR A 95 9.30 -37.88 -18.24
CA THR A 95 8.48 -37.69 -17.04
C THR A 95 7.88 -36.30 -17.09
N VAL A 96 6.56 -36.22 -17.16
CA VAL A 96 5.79 -34.98 -17.15
C VAL A 96 5.25 -34.74 -15.75
N LYS A 97 5.49 -33.54 -15.21
CA LYS A 97 4.97 -33.10 -13.92
C LYS A 97 4.12 -31.86 -14.14
N LEU A 98 2.82 -31.97 -13.87
CA LEU A 98 1.88 -30.86 -13.97
C LEU A 98 1.54 -30.39 -12.55
N ILE A 99 2.07 -29.23 -12.17
CA ILE A 99 1.82 -28.60 -10.87
C ILE A 99 0.57 -27.73 -10.98
N LEU A 100 -0.51 -28.14 -10.30
CA LEU A 100 -1.79 -27.45 -10.30
C LEU A 100 -1.90 -26.48 -9.12
N PRO A 101 -2.78 -25.46 -9.16
CA PRO A 101 -2.94 -24.53 -8.04
C PRO A 101 -3.40 -25.24 -6.76
N GLU A 102 -3.03 -24.68 -5.60
CA GLU A 102 -3.48 -25.16 -4.29
C GLU A 102 -5.02 -25.17 -4.23
N GLY A 103 -5.62 -26.26 -3.75
CA GLY A 103 -7.08 -26.38 -3.73
C GLY A 103 -7.73 -26.85 -5.04
N ALA A 104 -6.95 -27.24 -6.06
CA ALA A 104 -7.47 -27.96 -7.22
C ALA A 104 -8.05 -29.33 -6.79
N ARG A 105 -9.28 -29.62 -7.23
CA ARG A 105 -10.03 -30.85 -6.93
C ARG A 105 -10.53 -31.52 -8.20
N ASN A 106 -10.90 -32.80 -8.12
CA ASN A 106 -11.48 -33.57 -9.22
C ASN A 106 -10.60 -33.54 -10.49
N ILE A 107 -9.32 -33.85 -10.33
CA ILE A 107 -8.34 -33.79 -11.42
C ILE A 107 -8.56 -34.98 -12.36
N HIS A 108 -8.87 -34.69 -13.62
CA HIS A 108 -9.01 -35.66 -14.70
C HIS A 108 -8.06 -35.30 -15.84
N VAL A 109 -7.41 -36.30 -16.43
CA VAL A 109 -6.44 -36.10 -17.51
C VAL A 109 -6.86 -36.92 -18.71
N GLU A 110 -7.07 -36.24 -19.82
CA GLU A 110 -7.33 -36.83 -21.13
C GLU A 110 -6.03 -36.87 -21.93
N THR A 111 -5.55 -38.08 -22.21
CA THR A 111 -4.30 -38.29 -22.92
C THR A 111 -4.53 -38.78 -24.34
N PRO A 112 -3.74 -38.29 -25.32
CA PRO A 112 -3.89 -38.67 -26.72
C PRO A 112 -3.49 -40.14 -26.99
N TYR A 113 -2.63 -40.69 -26.13
CA TYR A 113 -2.15 -42.07 -26.19
C TYR A 113 -1.90 -42.62 -24.77
N PRO A 114 -1.76 -43.95 -24.59
CA PRO A 114 -1.55 -44.55 -23.28
C PRO A 114 -0.23 -44.09 -22.62
N ILE A 115 -0.34 -43.54 -21.42
CA ILE A 115 0.77 -43.10 -20.57
C ILE A 115 0.72 -43.78 -19.20
N ASP A 116 1.88 -43.93 -18.55
CA ASP A 116 1.98 -44.55 -17.24
C ASP A 116 1.82 -43.47 -16.16
N ARG A 117 0.68 -43.48 -15.46
CA ARG A 117 0.44 -42.54 -14.37
C ARG A 117 1.12 -43.01 -13.08
N ILE A 118 1.90 -42.13 -12.49
CA ILE A 118 2.57 -42.32 -11.19
C ILE A 118 1.68 -41.69 -10.10
N PRO A 119 1.75 -42.15 -8.83
CA PRO A 119 1.03 -41.50 -7.74
C PRO A 119 1.27 -39.99 -7.68
N ASP A 120 0.18 -39.24 -7.54
CA ASP A 120 0.22 -37.79 -7.43
C ASP A 120 1.07 -37.37 -6.23
N GLN A 121 1.80 -36.26 -6.39
CA GLN A 121 2.71 -35.71 -5.39
C GLN A 121 2.21 -34.36 -4.88
N LEU A 122 2.85 -33.83 -3.85
CA LEU A 122 2.62 -32.47 -3.37
C LEU A 122 3.89 -31.64 -3.57
N HIS A 123 3.72 -30.42 -4.06
CA HIS A 123 4.79 -29.44 -4.23
C HIS A 123 4.50 -28.21 -3.39
N TYR A 124 5.50 -27.73 -2.66
CA TYR A 124 5.39 -26.55 -1.80
C TYR A 124 6.25 -25.44 -2.37
N THR A 125 5.63 -24.30 -2.66
CA THR A 125 6.30 -23.06 -3.07
C THR A 125 5.93 -21.92 -2.12
N TYR A 126 6.21 -20.69 -2.55
CA TYR A 126 5.92 -19.48 -1.79
C TYR A 126 4.41 -19.33 -1.57
N LEU A 127 4.03 -18.91 -0.36
CA LEU A 127 2.64 -18.64 0.07
C LEU A 127 1.69 -19.85 0.05
N ASP A 128 2.22 -21.08 -0.08
CA ASP A 128 1.41 -22.29 0.01
C ASP A 128 1.16 -22.70 1.46
N THR A 129 -0.04 -23.18 1.78
CA THR A 129 -0.38 -23.66 3.14
C THR A 129 -0.51 -25.18 3.25
N PHE A 130 -1.21 -25.80 2.30
CA PHE A 130 -1.47 -27.25 2.25
C PHE A 130 -0.72 -27.93 1.11
N GLY A 131 -0.09 -27.15 0.23
CA GLY A 131 0.69 -27.64 -0.92
C GLY A 131 -0.13 -27.80 -2.19
N ARG A 132 0.57 -27.76 -3.31
CA ARG A 132 0.02 -27.85 -4.67
C ARG A 132 0.01 -29.30 -5.15
N PRO A 133 -1.12 -29.83 -5.65
CA PRO A 133 -1.16 -31.17 -6.21
C PRO A 133 -0.37 -31.24 -7.51
N VAL A 134 0.47 -32.26 -7.64
CA VAL A 134 1.30 -32.49 -8.81
C VAL A 134 0.91 -33.81 -9.45
N LEU A 135 0.43 -33.73 -10.69
CA LEU A 135 0.19 -34.92 -11.49
C LEU A 135 1.48 -35.35 -12.17
N VAL A 136 1.86 -36.61 -11.96
CA VAL A 136 3.10 -37.18 -12.51
C VAL A 136 2.75 -38.29 -13.50
N ALA A 137 3.21 -38.12 -14.72
CA ALA A 137 3.06 -39.10 -15.80
C ALA A 137 4.43 -39.47 -16.37
N SER A 138 4.62 -40.73 -16.73
CA SER A 138 5.83 -41.20 -17.38
C SER A 138 5.50 -41.95 -18.66
N LYS A 139 6.42 -41.89 -19.62
CA LYS A 139 6.35 -42.64 -20.88
C LYS A 139 7.74 -42.86 -21.43
N ASN A 140 7.96 -44.02 -22.04
CA ASN A 140 9.23 -44.37 -22.66
C ASN A 140 9.09 -44.46 -24.18
N ASN A 141 10.22 -44.33 -24.88
CA ASN A 141 10.35 -44.46 -26.33
C ASN A 141 9.41 -43.53 -27.12
N LEU A 142 9.56 -42.22 -26.91
CA LEU A 142 8.83 -41.22 -27.67
C LEU A 142 9.66 -40.73 -28.86
N VAL A 143 8.94 -40.36 -29.91
CA VAL A 143 9.46 -39.78 -31.14
C VAL A 143 8.67 -38.53 -31.48
N GLU A 144 9.16 -37.72 -32.42
CA GLU A 144 8.53 -36.47 -32.84
C GLU A 144 7.03 -36.61 -33.19
N GLN A 145 6.59 -37.74 -33.75
CA GLN A 145 5.17 -37.97 -34.07
C GLN A 145 4.24 -38.09 -32.84
N HIS A 146 4.81 -38.12 -31.63
CA HIS A 146 4.05 -38.10 -30.38
C HIS A 146 3.79 -36.70 -29.83
N ILE A 147 4.21 -35.63 -30.53
CA ILE A 147 3.86 -34.24 -30.18
C ILE A 147 2.35 -34.06 -30.36
N GLN A 148 1.61 -34.24 -29.28
CA GLN A 148 0.15 -34.15 -29.24
C GLN A 148 -0.30 -33.49 -27.93
N ASP A 149 -1.51 -32.94 -27.96
CA ASP A 149 -2.06 -32.21 -26.81
C ASP A 149 -2.61 -33.17 -25.74
N VAL A 150 -2.32 -32.86 -24.49
CA VAL A 150 -2.95 -33.41 -23.29
C VAL A 150 -3.89 -32.37 -22.70
N VAL A 151 -5.05 -32.81 -22.22
CA VAL A 151 -6.03 -31.93 -21.56
C VAL A 151 -6.19 -32.34 -20.11
N VAL A 152 -6.03 -31.38 -19.18
CA VAL A 152 -6.22 -31.58 -17.75
C VAL A 152 -7.41 -30.78 -17.27
N HIS A 153 -8.45 -31.48 -16.84
CA HIS A 153 -9.63 -30.92 -16.22
C HIS A 153 -9.49 -30.92 -14.70
N TYR A 154 -9.82 -29.79 -14.07
CA TYR A 154 -9.89 -29.69 -12.61
C TYR A 154 -10.94 -28.67 -12.19
N THR A 155 -11.42 -28.81 -10.97
CA THR A 155 -12.30 -27.84 -10.33
C THR A 155 -11.50 -26.99 -9.35
N PHE A 156 -11.68 -25.68 -9.39
CA PHE A 156 -10.96 -24.74 -8.52
C PHE A 156 -11.88 -23.59 -8.10
N ASN A 157 -11.96 -23.34 -6.80
CA ASN A 157 -12.76 -22.24 -6.27
C ASN A 157 -11.95 -20.94 -6.30
N LYS A 158 -12.39 -19.97 -7.09
CA LYS A 158 -11.74 -18.65 -7.23
C LYS A 158 -11.56 -17.91 -5.91
N ILE A 159 -12.45 -18.11 -4.94
CA ILE A 159 -12.37 -17.46 -3.62
C ILE A 159 -11.08 -17.89 -2.89
N LEU A 160 -10.58 -19.11 -3.15
CA LEU A 160 -9.38 -19.63 -2.52
C LEU A 160 -8.12 -18.83 -2.93
N MET A 161 -8.14 -18.14 -4.07
CA MET A 161 -7.04 -17.23 -4.47
C MET A 161 -6.85 -16.06 -3.48
N LEU A 162 -7.89 -15.67 -2.72
CA LEU A 162 -7.76 -14.62 -1.71
C LEU A 162 -6.98 -15.06 -0.48
N GLN A 163 -6.76 -16.37 -0.30
CA GLN A 163 -6.02 -16.91 0.83
C GLN A 163 -4.55 -16.44 0.83
N GLU A 164 -3.90 -16.41 -0.34
CA GLU A 164 -2.49 -16.01 -0.46
C GLU A 164 -2.26 -14.54 -0.01
N PRO A 165 -3.02 -13.53 -0.51
CA PRO A 165 -2.92 -12.16 0.03
C PRO A 165 -3.28 -12.04 1.51
N LEU A 166 -4.31 -12.77 1.97
CA LEU A 166 -4.75 -12.72 3.36
C LEU A 166 -3.70 -13.29 4.32
N LEU A 167 -2.90 -14.27 3.88
CA LEU A 167 -1.78 -14.80 4.65
C LEU A 167 -0.73 -13.72 4.92
N VAL A 168 -0.39 -12.93 3.90
CA VAL A 168 0.55 -11.81 4.04
C VAL A 168 -0.02 -10.75 4.98
N VAL A 169 -1.29 -10.36 4.82
CA VAL A 169 -1.97 -9.42 5.72
C VAL A 169 -1.96 -9.93 7.16
N GLY A 170 -2.27 -11.22 7.37
CA GLY A 170 -2.24 -11.85 8.68
C GLY A 170 -0.87 -11.80 9.33
N ALA A 171 0.21 -12.05 8.58
CA ALA A 171 1.57 -11.96 9.07
C ALA A 171 1.93 -10.53 9.53
N PHE A 172 1.61 -9.51 8.73
CA PHE A 172 1.83 -8.11 9.12
C PHE A 172 0.96 -7.68 10.30
N TYR A 173 -0.30 -8.14 10.34
CA TYR A 173 -1.19 -7.85 11.45
C TYR A 173 -0.64 -8.37 12.78
N ILE A 174 -0.13 -9.60 12.82
CA ILE A 174 0.49 -10.18 14.01
C ILE A 174 1.70 -9.36 14.47
N LEU A 175 2.52 -8.89 13.53
CA LEU A 175 3.67 -8.03 13.85
C LEU A 175 3.21 -6.73 14.54
N PHE A 176 2.28 -5.99 13.93
CA PHE A 176 1.78 -4.75 14.51
C PHE A 176 1.04 -4.98 15.84
N PHE A 177 0.27 -6.05 15.94
CA PHE A 177 -0.42 -6.41 17.17
C PHE A 177 0.57 -6.71 18.31
N THR A 178 1.67 -7.39 18.00
CA THR A 178 2.75 -7.66 18.97
C THR A 178 3.41 -6.35 19.44
N VAL A 179 3.66 -5.41 18.52
CA VAL A 179 4.17 -4.08 18.87
C VAL A 179 3.18 -3.33 19.78
N ILE A 180 1.88 -3.36 19.47
CA ILE A 180 0.83 -2.72 20.29
C ILE A 180 0.83 -3.31 21.72
N ILE A 181 0.91 -4.64 21.85
CA ILE A 181 1.01 -5.28 23.16
C ILE A 181 2.28 -4.81 23.88
N TYR A 182 3.42 -4.85 23.19
CA TYR A 182 4.71 -4.49 23.77
C TYR A 182 4.72 -3.05 24.34
N VAL A 183 4.20 -2.07 23.60
CA VAL A 183 4.15 -0.67 24.08
C VAL A 183 3.12 -0.42 25.18
N ARG A 184 2.19 -1.36 25.40
CA ARG A 184 1.16 -1.27 26.45
C ARG A 184 1.57 -1.98 27.75
N LEU A 185 2.57 -2.84 27.69
CA LEU A 185 3.08 -3.54 28.87
C LEU A 185 4.11 -2.66 29.59
N ASP A 186 3.73 -2.15 30.76
CA ASP A 186 4.64 -1.48 31.68
C ASP A 186 5.38 -2.55 32.50
N PHE A 187 6.62 -2.85 32.10
CA PHE A 187 7.52 -3.77 32.83
C PHE A 187 8.41 -3.04 33.86
N SER A 188 8.01 -1.84 34.32
CA SER A 188 8.78 -1.12 35.35
C SER A 188 8.70 -1.81 36.70
N ILE A 189 9.88 -2.04 37.32
CA ILE A 189 9.99 -2.61 38.67
C ILE A 189 9.78 -1.52 39.73
N THR A 190 10.28 -0.31 39.47
CA THR A 190 10.06 0.88 40.29
C THR A 190 9.57 2.02 39.40
N LYS A 191 8.52 2.71 39.83
CA LYS A 191 7.97 3.86 39.10
C LYS A 191 8.68 5.13 39.54
N ASP A 192 9.17 5.92 38.59
CA ASP A 192 9.69 7.27 38.84
C ASP A 192 8.51 8.26 38.82
N PRO A 193 8.06 8.77 39.97
CA PRO A 193 6.93 9.71 40.02
C PRO A 193 7.25 11.02 39.30
N ALA A 194 8.52 11.44 39.23
CA ALA A 194 8.90 12.66 38.53
C ALA A 194 8.75 12.49 37.00
N ALA A 195 9.07 11.31 36.46
CA ALA A 195 8.84 11.00 35.04
C ALA A 195 7.35 10.98 34.70
N GLU A 196 6.51 10.41 35.56
CA GLU A 196 5.06 10.35 35.34
C GLU A 196 4.43 11.76 35.31
N VAL A 197 4.84 12.64 36.24
CA VAL A 197 4.40 14.05 36.25
C VAL A 197 4.85 14.75 34.96
N ARG A 198 6.09 14.55 34.50
CA ARG A 198 6.57 15.11 33.22
C ARG A 198 5.71 14.64 32.03
N MET A 199 5.34 13.36 31.97
CA MET A 199 4.48 12.83 30.89
C MET A 199 3.06 13.40 30.95
N LYS A 200 2.49 13.54 32.16
CA LYS A 200 1.18 14.17 32.37
C LYS A 200 1.19 15.63 31.94
N VAL A 201 2.20 16.40 32.34
CA VAL A 201 2.38 17.79 31.95
C VAL A 201 2.50 17.90 30.43
N ALA A 202 3.35 17.10 29.78
CA ALA A 202 3.49 17.10 28.33
C ALA A 202 2.16 16.81 27.60
N SER A 203 1.39 15.82 28.05
CA SER A 203 0.07 15.51 27.48
C SER A 203 -0.94 16.65 27.64
N ILE A 204 -0.92 17.33 28.79
CA ILE A 204 -1.80 18.49 29.03
C ILE A 204 -1.36 19.67 28.15
N THR A 205 -0.06 19.93 28.02
CA THR A 205 0.48 20.99 27.17
C THR A 205 0.11 20.77 25.69
N GLU A 206 0.20 19.55 25.17
CA GLU A 206 -0.18 19.21 23.79
C GLU A 206 -1.69 19.45 23.54
N GLN A 207 -2.54 19.12 24.53
CA GLN A 207 -3.97 19.43 24.46
C GLN A 207 -4.22 20.95 24.46
N VAL A 208 -3.51 21.71 25.30
CA VAL A 208 -3.60 23.18 25.31
C VAL A 208 -3.17 23.75 23.96
N LEU A 209 -2.05 23.31 23.39
CA LEU A 209 -1.56 23.74 22.08
C LEU A 209 -2.62 23.49 20.99
N THR A 210 -3.24 22.31 20.99
CA THR A 210 -4.31 21.96 20.05
C THR A 210 -5.51 22.90 20.17
N LEU A 211 -5.95 23.21 21.39
CA LEU A 211 -7.09 24.09 21.64
C LEU A 211 -6.79 25.55 21.31
N VAL A 212 -5.57 26.05 21.59
CA VAL A 212 -5.16 27.41 21.22
C VAL A 212 -5.09 27.55 19.70
N ASN A 213 -4.51 26.59 19.00
CA ASN A 213 -4.51 26.58 17.53
C ASN A 213 -5.93 26.58 16.95
N LYS A 214 -6.86 25.84 17.57
CA LYS A 214 -8.27 25.87 17.19
C LYS A 214 -8.90 27.26 17.39
N ARG A 215 -8.59 27.97 18.49
CA ARG A 215 -9.05 29.36 18.71
C ARG A 215 -8.50 30.33 17.66
N LEU A 216 -7.21 30.24 17.33
CA LEU A 216 -6.61 31.04 16.26
C LEU A 216 -7.29 30.78 14.90
N GLY A 217 -7.67 29.52 14.63
CA GLY A 217 -8.46 29.14 13.46
C GLY A 217 -9.85 29.81 13.41
N LEU A 218 -10.53 29.97 14.55
CA LEU A 218 -11.83 30.66 14.61
C LEU A 218 -11.74 32.12 14.17
N TYR A 219 -10.65 32.83 14.50
CA TYR A 219 -10.46 34.21 14.08
C TYR A 219 -10.26 34.35 12.58
N ARG A 220 -9.51 33.41 11.96
CA ARG A 220 -9.36 33.35 10.51
C ARG A 220 -10.69 33.09 9.82
N HIS A 221 -11.50 32.19 10.36
CA HIS A 221 -12.84 31.94 9.85
C HIS A 221 -13.74 33.19 9.97
N MET A 222 -13.62 33.94 11.07
CA MET A 222 -14.38 35.19 11.23
C MET A 222 -13.98 36.23 10.18
N ASP A 223 -12.68 36.35 9.84
CA ASP A 223 -12.22 37.23 8.76
C ASP A 223 -12.85 36.86 7.41
N GLU A 224 -13.01 35.56 7.10
CA GLU A 224 -13.71 35.09 5.90
C GLU A 224 -15.20 35.44 5.92
N VAL A 225 -15.87 35.33 7.07
CA VAL A 225 -17.28 35.72 7.24
C VAL A 225 -17.44 37.23 7.03
N VAL A 226 -16.53 38.05 7.58
CA VAL A 226 -16.51 39.50 7.38
C VAL A 226 -16.26 39.86 5.91
N ASN A 227 -15.36 39.16 5.23
CA ASN A 227 -15.09 39.37 3.80
C ASN A 227 -16.30 39.03 2.93
N ARG A 228 -16.99 37.92 3.22
CA ARG A 228 -18.25 37.57 2.55
C ARG A 228 -19.34 38.60 2.80
N TYR A 229 -19.49 39.06 4.04
CA TYR A 229 -20.45 40.11 4.41
C TYR A 229 -20.25 41.40 3.60
N LYS A 230 -19.00 41.84 3.39
CA LYS A 230 -18.70 43.02 2.57
C LYS A 230 -19.20 42.90 1.12
N GLN A 231 -19.30 41.68 0.60
CA GLN A 231 -19.77 41.40 -0.77
C GLN A 231 -21.29 41.17 -0.82
N SER A 232 -21.82 40.33 0.07
CA SER A 232 -23.22 39.89 0.04
C SER A 232 -24.18 40.84 0.75
N ARG A 233 -23.68 41.67 1.68
CA ARG A 233 -24.45 42.52 2.61
C ARG A 233 -25.42 41.72 3.50
N ASP A 234 -25.19 40.42 3.66
CA ASP A 234 -26.02 39.55 4.49
C ASP A 234 -25.69 39.71 5.98
N THR A 235 -26.48 40.55 6.66
CA THR A 235 -26.37 40.78 8.11
C THR A 235 -26.77 39.57 8.94
N GLY A 236 -27.60 38.67 8.41
CA GLY A 236 -28.00 37.43 9.08
C GLY A 236 -26.81 36.48 9.22
N ALA A 237 -26.07 36.27 8.14
CA ALA A 237 -24.85 35.45 8.11
C ALA A 237 -23.72 36.00 8.98
N LEU A 238 -23.55 37.34 9.05
CA LEU A 238 -22.55 37.95 9.93
C LEU A 238 -22.90 37.76 11.41
N ASN A 239 -24.17 37.97 11.77
CA ASN A 239 -24.64 37.81 13.14
C ASN A 239 -24.60 36.35 13.61
N SER A 240 -24.92 35.39 12.74
CA SER A 240 -24.79 33.97 13.05
C SER A 240 -23.32 33.56 13.22
N GLY A 241 -22.42 34.00 12.34
CA GLY A 241 -20.98 33.78 12.46
C GLY A 241 -20.41 34.34 13.76
N ARG A 242 -20.83 35.56 14.15
CA ARG A 242 -20.44 36.19 15.42
C ARG A 242 -20.93 35.40 16.64
N LYS A 243 -22.18 34.93 16.62
CA LYS A 243 -22.72 34.07 17.70
C LYS A 243 -21.97 32.75 17.81
N SER A 244 -21.61 32.13 16.68
CA SER A 244 -20.81 30.90 16.67
C SER A 244 -19.42 31.15 17.25
N LEU A 245 -18.73 32.19 16.80
CA LEU A 245 -17.42 32.59 17.33
C LEU A 245 -17.47 32.79 18.85
N GLU A 246 -18.48 33.50 19.35
CA GLU A 246 -18.64 33.79 20.78
C GLU A 246 -18.84 32.49 21.59
N ALA A 247 -19.69 31.58 21.09
CA ALA A 247 -19.98 30.30 21.72
C ALA A 247 -18.77 29.37 21.71
N ASP A 248 -18.14 29.17 20.54
CA ASP A 248 -16.99 28.28 20.37
C ASP A 248 -15.78 28.80 21.16
N HIS A 249 -15.54 30.11 21.12
CA HIS A 249 -14.47 30.72 21.90
C HIS A 249 -14.71 30.51 23.40
N ARG A 250 -15.94 30.71 23.91
CA ARG A 250 -16.26 30.50 25.33
C ARG A 250 -16.03 29.05 25.76
N THR A 251 -16.44 28.08 24.93
CA THR A 251 -16.20 26.66 25.19
C THR A 251 -14.70 26.38 25.29
N LEU A 252 -13.92 26.85 24.29
CA LEU A 252 -12.47 26.65 24.28
C LEU A 252 -11.76 27.36 25.44
N THR A 253 -12.23 28.55 25.87
CA THR A 253 -11.70 29.22 27.07
C THR A 253 -11.92 28.38 28.32
N ASN A 254 -13.11 27.79 28.49
CA ASN A 254 -13.41 26.96 29.64
C ASN A 254 -12.55 25.68 29.65
N ASP A 255 -12.40 25.04 28.49
CA ASP A 255 -11.57 23.83 28.35
C ASP A 255 -10.10 24.15 28.68
N ILE A 256 -9.55 25.23 28.12
CA ILE A 256 -8.17 25.67 28.42
C ILE A 256 -8.03 26.06 29.90
N SER A 257 -9.02 26.71 30.49
CA SER A 257 -9.01 27.05 31.93
C SER A 257 -8.99 25.78 32.80
N SER A 258 -9.70 24.73 32.40
CA SER A 258 -9.68 23.44 33.09
C SER A 258 -8.31 22.76 33.00
N LEU A 259 -7.66 22.81 31.83
CA LEU A 259 -6.31 22.26 31.62
C LEU A 259 -5.26 23.08 32.38
N GLN A 260 -5.39 24.41 32.40
CA GLN A 260 -4.53 25.29 33.19
C GLN A 260 -4.62 24.98 34.68
N ALA A 261 -5.83 24.74 35.21
CA ALA A 261 -6.00 24.34 36.60
C ALA A 261 -5.30 23.01 36.91
N ARG A 262 -5.39 22.03 35.99
CA ARG A 262 -4.67 20.76 36.11
C ARG A 262 -3.14 20.94 36.10
N LEU A 263 -2.60 21.81 35.24
CA LEU A 263 -1.16 22.14 35.25
C LEU A 263 -0.70 22.73 36.60
N LYS A 264 -1.53 23.57 37.23
CA LYS A 264 -1.25 24.10 38.57
C LYS A 264 -1.25 23.02 39.64
N THR A 265 -2.18 22.06 39.56
CA THR A 265 -2.23 20.92 40.48
C THR A 265 -0.98 20.04 40.38
N GLU A 266 -0.44 19.87 39.17
CA GLU A 266 0.82 19.16 38.93
C GLU A 266 2.08 19.99 39.26
N GLY A 267 1.92 21.24 39.73
CA GLY A 267 3.03 22.12 40.15
C GLY A 267 3.86 22.70 39.01
N SER A 268 3.33 22.73 37.78
CA SER A 268 4.05 23.23 36.60
C SER A 268 3.95 24.76 36.47
N ASP A 269 5.11 25.38 36.21
CA ASP A 269 5.27 26.80 35.85
C ASP A 269 4.65 27.15 34.48
N LEU A 270 4.42 26.15 33.63
CA LEU A 270 3.72 26.30 32.34
C LEU A 270 2.29 26.82 32.51
N ALA A 271 1.66 26.60 33.67
CA ALA A 271 0.32 27.11 33.95
C ALA A 271 0.23 28.65 33.86
N ASP A 272 1.31 29.36 34.20
CA ASP A 272 1.35 30.82 34.13
C ASP A 272 1.48 31.29 32.69
N LYS A 273 2.27 30.60 31.87
CA LYS A 273 2.38 30.85 30.43
C LYS A 273 1.03 30.65 29.72
N VAL A 274 0.31 29.57 30.05
CA VAL A 274 -1.06 29.34 29.54
C VAL A 274 -2.01 30.47 29.97
N GLY A 275 -1.82 31.03 31.15
CA GLY A 275 -2.53 32.22 31.61
C GLY A 275 -2.23 33.47 30.78
N GLU A 276 -0.97 33.70 30.41
CA GLU A 276 -0.59 34.80 29.52
C GLU A 276 -1.17 34.63 28.11
N VAL A 277 -1.12 33.42 27.54
CA VAL A 277 -1.74 33.09 26.25
C VAL A 277 -3.24 33.42 26.26
N GLN A 278 -3.97 33.05 27.31
CA GLN A 278 -5.40 33.37 27.41
C GLN A 278 -5.68 34.88 27.48
N LYS A 279 -4.82 35.66 28.13
CA LYS A 279 -4.94 37.12 28.17
C LYS A 279 -4.73 37.74 26.79
N LEU A 280 -3.70 37.31 26.08
CA LEU A 280 -3.40 37.79 24.72
C LEU A 280 -4.51 37.38 23.74
N ASP A 281 -5.00 36.15 23.84
CA ASP A 281 -6.10 35.66 23.01
C ASP A 281 -7.39 36.46 23.22
N GLY A 282 -7.70 36.86 24.47
CA GLY A 282 -8.82 37.77 24.76
C GLY A 282 -8.68 39.12 24.03
N GLN A 283 -7.48 39.67 23.96
CA GLN A 283 -7.21 40.89 23.18
C GLN A 283 -7.37 40.68 21.67
N VAL A 284 -6.98 39.52 21.15
CA VAL A 284 -7.19 39.17 19.73
C VAL A 284 -8.69 39.10 19.42
N LYS A 285 -9.49 38.45 20.28
CA LYS A 285 -10.95 38.40 20.13
C LYS A 285 -11.56 39.80 20.08
N ASP A 286 -11.15 40.69 20.99
CA ASP A 286 -11.66 42.07 21.00
C ASP A 286 -11.33 42.82 19.70
N LEU A 287 -10.14 42.63 19.14
CA LEU A 287 -9.74 43.23 17.86
C LEU A 287 -10.53 42.64 16.68
N VAL A 288 -10.82 41.34 16.68
CA VAL A 288 -11.70 40.70 15.68
C VAL A 288 -13.11 41.28 15.78
N GLY A 289 -13.63 41.46 17.00
CA GLY A 289 -14.91 42.13 17.24
C GLY A 289 -14.95 43.56 16.69
N ARG A 290 -13.87 44.33 16.88
CA ARG A 290 -13.74 45.69 16.30
C ARG A 290 -13.68 45.69 14.77
N SER A 291 -12.94 44.77 14.15
CA SER A 291 -12.91 44.62 12.68
C SER A 291 -14.31 44.32 12.11
N CYS A 292 -15.09 43.48 12.81
CA CYS A 292 -16.49 43.21 12.43
C CYS A 292 -17.36 44.48 12.47
N GLN A 293 -17.23 45.30 13.52
CA GLN A 293 -17.99 46.54 13.66
C GLN A 293 -17.61 47.58 12.58
N GLU A 294 -16.31 47.71 12.27
CA GLU A 294 -15.85 48.61 11.21
C GLU A 294 -16.36 48.15 9.83
N ALA A 295 -16.43 46.84 9.57
CA ALA A 295 -17.03 46.31 8.35
C ALA A 295 -18.54 46.62 8.26
N GLU A 296 -19.28 46.54 9.36
CA GLU A 296 -20.69 46.96 9.42
C GLU A 296 -20.84 48.47 9.14
N ARG A 297 -19.97 49.31 9.69
CA ARG A 297 -19.97 50.76 9.45
C ARG A 297 -19.65 51.11 8.01
N LEU A 298 -18.73 50.39 7.36
CA LEU A 298 -18.43 50.55 5.94
C LEU A 298 -19.65 50.22 5.07
N VAL A 299 -20.26 49.05 5.27
CA VAL A 299 -21.43 48.61 4.47
C VAL A 299 -22.64 49.51 4.70
N ALA A 300 -22.82 50.03 5.92
CA ALA A 300 -23.86 51.01 6.24
C ALA A 300 -23.57 52.44 5.74
N GLY A 301 -22.44 52.68 5.07
CA GLY A 301 -22.05 54.00 4.55
C GLY A 301 -21.67 55.02 5.63
N LYS A 302 -21.45 54.59 6.88
CA LYS A 302 -21.10 55.45 8.03
C LYS A 302 -19.61 55.81 8.09
N VAL A 303 -18.78 55.15 7.29
CA VAL A 303 -17.32 55.37 7.22
C VAL A 303 -16.89 55.40 5.75
N LYS A 304 -16.03 56.35 5.39
CA LYS A 304 -15.44 56.44 4.04
C LYS A 304 -14.49 55.28 3.79
N LYS A 305 -14.40 54.80 2.55
CA LYS A 305 -13.56 53.66 2.15
C LYS A 305 -12.08 53.81 2.56
N GLU A 306 -11.52 55.01 2.39
CA GLU A 306 -10.13 55.32 2.76
C GLU A 306 -9.90 55.17 4.27
N ALA A 307 -10.77 55.77 5.09
CA ALA A 307 -10.70 55.67 6.54
C ALA A 307 -10.87 54.23 7.05
N TYR A 308 -11.71 53.41 6.40
CA TYR A 308 -11.84 51.98 6.73
C TYR A 308 -10.54 51.22 6.45
N ILE A 309 -9.89 51.47 5.30
CA ILE A 309 -8.64 50.80 4.92
C ILE A 309 -7.53 51.09 5.95
N ASP A 310 -7.41 52.35 6.40
CA ASP A 310 -6.42 52.75 7.40
C ASP A 310 -6.71 52.15 8.78
N ASN A 311 -7.98 52.11 9.20
CA ASN A 311 -8.40 51.47 10.44
C ASN A 311 -8.14 49.96 10.42
N GLU A 312 -8.51 49.29 9.33
CA GLU A 312 -8.35 47.84 9.18
C GLU A 312 -6.88 47.45 9.13
N LYS A 313 -6.03 48.23 8.46
CA LYS A 313 -4.57 48.04 8.45
C LYS A 313 -3.99 48.11 9.87
N THR A 314 -4.47 49.07 10.66
CA THR A 314 -4.04 49.25 12.06
C THR A 314 -4.50 48.08 12.94
N LEU A 315 -5.75 47.64 12.80
CA LEU A 315 -6.29 46.49 13.53
C LEU A 315 -5.58 45.20 13.14
N ALA A 316 -5.37 44.96 11.84
CA ALA A 316 -4.67 43.79 11.33
C ALA A 316 -3.23 43.71 11.83
N SER A 317 -2.50 44.83 11.83
CA SER A 317 -1.13 44.90 12.37
C SER A 317 -1.08 44.54 13.85
N LYS A 318 -2.01 45.06 14.66
CA LYS A 318 -2.09 44.74 16.10
C LYS A 318 -2.47 43.28 16.36
N ARG A 319 -3.39 42.73 15.56
CA ARG A 319 -3.73 41.29 15.65
C ARG A 319 -2.53 40.42 15.32
N LEU A 320 -1.79 40.76 14.27
CA LEU A 320 -0.60 40.02 13.87
C LEU A 320 0.45 40.03 14.99
N GLU A 321 0.72 41.20 15.60
CA GLU A 321 1.64 41.32 16.73
C GLU A 321 1.25 40.42 17.92
N LEU A 322 -0.04 40.42 18.28
CA LEU A 322 -0.55 39.57 19.37
C LEU A 322 -0.48 38.08 19.04
N VAL A 323 -0.80 37.68 17.80
CA VAL A 323 -0.70 36.29 17.37
C VAL A 323 0.75 35.82 17.37
N THR A 324 1.69 36.62 16.85
CA THR A 324 3.13 36.32 16.91
C THR A 324 3.62 36.15 18.35
N ARG A 325 3.12 36.97 19.28
CA ARG A 325 3.44 36.84 20.70
C ARG A 325 2.85 35.56 21.30
N ILE A 326 1.63 35.19 20.94
CA ILE A 326 1.02 33.90 21.32
C ILE A 326 1.88 32.74 20.79
N ASP A 327 2.26 32.75 19.52
CA ASP A 327 3.08 31.70 18.90
C ASP A 327 4.44 31.59 19.63
N SER A 328 5.08 32.71 19.95
CA SER A 328 6.34 32.70 20.71
C SER A 328 6.20 32.09 22.13
N LEU A 329 5.03 32.23 22.75
CA LEU A 329 4.76 31.61 24.05
C LEU A 329 4.48 30.11 23.90
N LEU A 330 3.76 29.72 22.84
CA LEU A 330 3.49 28.32 22.48
C LEU A 330 4.77 27.55 22.16
N ASP A 331 5.77 28.16 21.53
CA ASP A 331 7.07 27.54 21.27
C ASP A 331 7.87 27.22 22.54
N THR A 332 7.51 27.84 23.67
CA THR A 332 8.17 27.64 24.97
C THR A 332 7.37 26.77 25.94
N LEU A 333 6.21 26.27 25.49
CA LEU A 333 5.32 25.35 26.19
C LEU A 333 5.69 23.91 25.82
#